data_AF-R6PYT9-F1
#
_entry.id   AF-R6PYT9-F1
#
_cell.length_a   1.000
_cell.length_b   1.000
_cell.length_c   1.000
_cell.angle_alpha   90.00
_cell.angle_beta   90.00
_cell.angle_gamma   90.00
#
_symmetry.space_group_name_H-M   'P 1'
#
loop_
_entity.id
_entity.type
_entity.pdbx_description
1 polymer ?
#
loop_
_entity_poly.entity_id
_entity_poly.type
_entity_poly.pdbx_seq_one_letter_code
_entity_poly.pdbx_strand_id
1 'polypeptide(L)'
;MKTIKYSVWAIMLLAATLVSCTDKMDWDIDPTLDRCFSATSLSVDPTDTEAEVTFDAGMMKANGAEKFEIQVTTATLEDDEAWDNSDEVLTFETDNSPYTITGLIGDTEYSLRMRALSSQKTASHWVHYASSTKTTFKTKAEQIMNAVTNADRGEDFITVSWDASKAVTKLTVSDGTEEEGQEPRAIELDDEAKAAGRYTITGLTPSTNYTITIYYNDTKRGSVTASTAAAMPAGDEKVELDPSITTINNDVIANIVTAAQEKTGKTNVAITIGLQAGKEYTMVSTSEDGTDANVKIPEGASVTFFGLAGDGKPVLNWKKCLDIAGSHSYIRFQNVSMKDTGCQYLINQDKDAAVGELSFTDCTFSGFESSVFRTKGGVVSVDKITVDNCVMTNMSTGGGYPVFYIGSTTTTIGQLELKNSTFDTTSHNFIQLKAAISGGVTISDCTFYNNVAGSKYFMDSNKLSTNLTIIRTVLGMSMDAAARGVRTTGSIVINESMRAKDCVYGSNDIKEFAAGSLTSDEIFTDPANHNFTMKIDNRIGDPRWYKAE
;
A
#
# COMPACT_ATOMS: atom_id res chain seq x y z
N MET A 1 60.95 -23.59 81.50
CA MET A 1 62.11 -22.69 81.59
C MET A 1 62.90 -22.77 80.29
N LYS A 2 63.24 -21.59 79.75
CA LYS A 2 64.35 -21.29 78.83
C LYS A 2 64.16 -21.51 77.30
N THR A 3 63.85 -20.36 76.71
CA THR A 3 64.07 -19.79 75.38
C THR A 3 65.26 -20.27 74.53
N ILE A 4 64.95 -20.43 73.22
CA ILE A 4 65.57 -19.90 71.98
C ILE A 4 67.05 -20.19 71.75
N LYS A 5 67.42 -20.72 70.55
CA LYS A 5 68.55 -20.25 69.71
C LYS A 5 68.68 -21.04 68.36
N TYR A 6 68.24 -20.39 67.28
CA TYR A 6 68.83 -20.28 65.92
C TYR A 6 68.81 -21.47 64.95
N SER A 7 68.00 -21.40 63.89
CA SER A 7 68.26 -20.67 62.62
C SER A 7 69.39 -21.31 61.82
N VAL A 8 69.01 -22.10 60.79
CA VAL A 8 69.69 -22.38 59.50
C VAL A 8 69.06 -23.63 58.84
N TRP A 9 68.37 -24.50 59.59
CA TRP A 9 67.82 -25.76 59.04
C TRP A 9 66.38 -25.70 58.49
N ALA A 10 65.73 -24.53 58.48
CA ALA A 10 64.34 -24.39 58.03
C ALA A 10 64.18 -23.84 56.60
N ILE A 11 65.28 -23.52 55.89
CA ILE A 11 65.23 -23.03 54.50
C ILE A 11 65.47 -24.14 53.46
N MET A 12 65.97 -25.31 53.86
CA MET A 12 66.07 -26.49 52.97
C MET A 12 64.84 -27.41 53.00
N LEU A 13 63.74 -26.98 53.60
CA LEU A 13 62.46 -27.71 53.58
C LEU A 13 61.41 -27.10 52.64
N LEU A 14 61.81 -26.14 51.79
CA LEU A 14 60.94 -25.48 50.80
C LEU A 14 61.25 -25.83 49.34
N ALA A 15 62.07 -26.86 49.08
CA ALA A 15 62.54 -27.23 47.73
C ALA A 15 62.34 -28.72 47.37
N ALA A 16 61.35 -29.40 47.94
CA ALA A 16 61.15 -30.84 47.73
C ALA A 16 59.70 -31.28 47.47
N THR A 17 58.88 -30.47 46.77
CA THR A 17 57.54 -30.91 46.33
C THR A 17 57.22 -30.53 44.88
N LEU A 18 58.20 -30.55 43.98
CA LEU A 18 57.97 -30.39 42.55
C LEU A 18 58.83 -31.39 41.76
N VAL A 19 58.40 -32.66 41.62
CA VAL A 19 58.51 -33.48 40.39
C VAL A 19 57.65 -34.75 40.57
N SER A 20 56.46 -34.77 39.94
CA SER A 20 55.66 -35.96 39.58
C SER A 20 54.42 -35.38 38.87
N CYS A 21 54.17 -35.51 37.57
CA CYS A 21 54.43 -36.61 36.63
C CYS A 21 54.99 -36.08 35.31
N THR A 22 55.85 -36.85 34.65
CA THR A 22 56.10 -36.70 33.21
C THR A 22 55.06 -37.51 32.46
N ASP A 23 54.09 -36.85 31.81
CA ASP A 23 53.16 -37.48 30.88
C ASP A 23 53.89 -37.76 29.56
N LYS A 24 54.72 -38.81 29.53
CA LYS A 24 55.07 -39.48 28.28
C LYS A 24 54.35 -40.81 28.27
N MET A 25 53.20 -40.83 27.60
CA MET A 25 52.56 -42.05 27.15
C MET A 25 53.51 -42.75 26.16
N ASP A 26 53.99 -43.94 26.51
CA ASP A 26 54.94 -44.76 25.73
C ASP A 26 54.26 -46.06 25.28
N TRP A 27 53.05 -45.95 24.72
CA TRP A 27 52.34 -47.05 24.08
C TRP A 27 52.35 -46.84 22.57
N ASP A 28 52.63 -47.89 21.81
CA ASP A 28 52.57 -47.87 20.34
C ASP A 28 51.14 -47.49 19.91
N ILE A 29 51.03 -46.47 19.05
CA ILE A 29 49.76 -46.11 18.41
C ILE A 29 49.43 -47.25 17.44
N ASP A 30 48.31 -47.93 17.66
CA ASP A 30 47.79 -48.88 16.69
C ASP A 30 47.56 -48.15 15.36
N PRO A 31 48.31 -48.48 14.29
CA PRO A 31 48.22 -47.77 13.02
C PRO A 31 46.82 -47.91 12.38
N THR A 32 46.00 -48.87 12.81
CA THR A 32 44.59 -48.98 12.38
C THR A 32 43.69 -47.91 13.00
N LEU A 33 44.15 -47.25 14.06
CA LEU A 33 43.47 -46.16 14.76
C LEU A 33 44.04 -44.77 14.40
N ASP A 34 45.03 -44.68 13.49
CA ASP A 34 45.63 -43.42 13.07
C ASP A 34 44.75 -42.69 12.03
N ARG A 35 43.81 -41.90 12.56
CA ARG A 35 42.76 -41.19 11.82
C ARG A 35 42.69 -39.72 12.23
N CYS A 36 42.18 -38.86 11.35
CA CYS A 36 41.73 -37.52 11.74
C CYS A 36 40.59 -37.58 12.77
N PHE A 37 40.58 -36.65 13.72
CA PHE A 37 39.42 -36.48 14.60
C PHE A 37 38.21 -35.97 13.82
N SER A 38 37.03 -36.46 14.21
CA SER A 38 35.74 -35.95 13.75
C SER A 38 35.41 -34.63 14.45
N ALA A 39 34.58 -33.82 13.80
CA ALA A 39 34.10 -32.57 14.37
C ALA A 39 33.34 -32.82 15.67
N THR A 40 33.64 -32.03 16.72
CA THR A 40 32.90 -32.09 18.00
C THR A 40 31.74 -31.10 18.04
N SER A 41 31.70 -30.16 17.09
CA SER A 41 30.58 -29.27 16.84
C SER A 41 30.33 -29.14 15.34
N LEU A 42 29.06 -29.16 14.96
CA LEU A 42 28.60 -28.92 13.60
C LEU A 42 27.29 -28.14 13.66
N SER A 43 27.30 -26.91 13.17
CA SER A 43 26.11 -26.07 13.06
C SER A 43 25.95 -25.55 11.65
N VAL A 44 24.70 -25.40 11.23
CA VAL A 44 24.32 -24.91 9.90
C VAL A 44 23.38 -23.74 10.09
N ASP A 45 23.72 -22.58 9.51
CA ASP A 45 22.85 -21.41 9.43
C ASP A 45 22.42 -21.17 7.97
N PRO A 46 21.21 -21.60 7.58
CA PRO A 46 20.76 -21.50 6.20
C PRO A 46 20.23 -20.11 5.83
N THR A 47 20.56 -19.68 4.63
CA THR A 47 19.89 -18.59 3.91
C THR A 47 18.91 -19.18 2.88
N ASP A 48 18.60 -18.45 1.83
CA ASP A 48 17.68 -18.89 0.78
C ASP A 48 18.31 -19.91 -0.17
N THR A 49 19.56 -19.69 -0.59
CA THR A 49 20.27 -20.52 -1.58
C THR A 49 21.67 -20.95 -1.11
N GLU A 50 21.98 -20.64 0.15
CA GLU A 50 23.26 -20.93 0.76
C GLU A 50 23.05 -21.44 2.20
N ALA A 51 24.10 -22.03 2.77
CA ALA A 51 24.14 -22.27 4.20
C ALA A 51 25.56 -22.10 4.73
N GLU A 52 25.71 -21.37 5.84
CA GLU A 52 26.98 -21.28 6.53
C GLU A 52 27.15 -22.49 7.46
N VAL A 53 28.18 -23.30 7.19
CA VAL A 53 28.53 -24.47 7.97
C VAL A 53 29.68 -24.11 8.89
N THR A 54 29.45 -24.18 10.19
CA THR A 54 30.45 -23.90 11.23
C THR A 54 30.79 -25.18 11.99
N PHE A 55 32.09 -25.45 12.09
CA PHE A 55 32.67 -26.60 12.79
C PHE A 55 34.03 -26.25 13.42
N ASP A 56 34.54 -27.13 14.27
CA ASP A 56 35.77 -26.96 15.07
C ASP A 56 37.07 -27.23 14.28
N ALA A 57 37.24 -26.55 13.13
CA ALA A 57 38.38 -26.70 12.22
C ALA A 57 39.75 -26.59 12.90
N GLY A 58 39.89 -25.64 13.85
CA GLY A 58 41.16 -25.43 14.57
C GLY A 58 41.60 -26.64 15.40
N MET A 59 40.64 -27.31 16.05
CA MET A 59 40.91 -28.54 16.81
C MET A 59 41.31 -29.67 15.86
N MET A 60 40.55 -29.87 14.78
CA MET A 60 40.83 -30.93 13.81
C MET A 60 42.20 -30.73 13.13
N LYS A 61 42.54 -29.49 12.74
CA LYS A 61 43.85 -29.15 12.16
C LYS A 61 45.00 -29.34 13.13
N ALA A 62 44.84 -28.94 14.39
CA ALA A 62 45.85 -29.15 15.44
C ALA A 62 46.20 -30.63 15.66
N ASN A 63 45.35 -31.54 15.17
CA ASN A 63 45.50 -32.98 15.30
C ASN A 63 45.69 -33.72 13.96
N GLY A 64 46.04 -33.00 12.89
CA GLY A 64 46.49 -33.59 11.63
C GLY A 64 45.49 -33.58 10.47
N ALA A 65 44.34 -32.92 10.59
CA ALA A 65 43.50 -32.60 9.44
C ALA A 65 44.13 -31.50 8.56
N GLU A 66 44.03 -31.65 7.25
CA GLU A 66 44.51 -30.67 6.26
C GLU A 66 43.34 -29.96 5.55
N LYS A 67 42.26 -30.71 5.29
CA LYS A 67 41.05 -30.25 4.60
C LYS A 67 39.79 -30.86 5.21
N PHE A 68 38.65 -30.36 4.79
CA PHE A 68 37.32 -30.83 5.16
C PHE A 68 36.48 -31.06 3.91
N GLU A 69 35.75 -32.16 3.90
CA GLU A 69 34.75 -32.49 2.88
C GLU A 69 33.38 -32.36 3.50
N ILE A 70 32.51 -31.57 2.87
CA ILE A 70 31.12 -31.33 3.27
C ILE A 70 30.23 -31.85 2.14
N GLN A 71 29.26 -32.67 2.48
CA GLN A 71 28.30 -33.23 1.54
C GLN A 71 26.88 -32.87 1.96
N VAL A 72 26.04 -32.55 0.98
CA VAL A 72 24.65 -32.12 1.19
C VAL A 72 23.76 -32.71 0.10
N THR A 73 22.55 -33.14 0.48
CA THR A 73 21.57 -33.72 -0.45
C THR A 73 20.14 -33.49 0.01
N THR A 74 19.20 -33.51 -0.94
CA THR A 74 17.76 -33.55 -0.71
C THR A 74 17.21 -34.98 -0.68
N ALA A 75 17.99 -35.96 -1.12
CA ALA A 75 17.60 -37.36 -1.14
C ALA A 75 17.54 -37.93 0.28
N THR A 76 16.56 -38.80 0.52
CA THR A 76 16.57 -39.63 1.74
C THR A 76 17.47 -40.84 1.49
N LEU A 77 18.66 -40.83 2.08
CA LEU A 77 19.67 -41.89 1.91
C LEU A 77 19.88 -42.63 3.23
N GLU A 78 19.86 -43.97 3.20
CA GLU A 78 19.75 -44.80 4.39
C GLU A 78 21.06 -44.99 5.16
N ASP A 79 22.21 -44.92 4.48
CA ASP A 79 23.53 -45.11 5.07
C ASP A 79 24.65 -44.38 4.30
N ASP A 80 25.87 -44.41 4.85
CA ASP A 80 27.01 -43.69 4.27
C ASP A 80 27.42 -44.23 2.87
N GLU A 81 27.14 -45.50 2.56
CA GLU A 81 27.43 -46.11 1.26
C GLU A 81 26.44 -45.60 0.20
N ALA A 82 25.17 -45.41 0.54
CA ALA A 82 24.17 -44.80 -0.32
C ALA A 82 24.52 -43.34 -0.68
N TRP A 83 25.08 -42.59 0.26
CA TRP A 83 25.60 -41.23 -0.02
C TRP A 83 26.81 -41.25 -0.95
N ASP A 84 27.76 -42.15 -0.75
CA ASP A 84 28.99 -42.23 -1.57
C ASP A 84 28.69 -42.58 -3.05
N ASN A 85 27.51 -43.16 -3.34
CA ASN A 85 27.12 -43.64 -4.67
C ASN A 85 25.96 -42.84 -5.31
N SER A 86 25.53 -41.73 -4.72
CA SER A 86 24.40 -40.93 -5.22
C SER A 86 24.85 -39.72 -6.06
N ASP A 87 24.26 -39.56 -7.23
CA ASP A 87 24.45 -38.39 -8.10
C ASP A 87 23.73 -37.12 -7.57
N GLU A 88 22.89 -37.26 -6.54
CA GLU A 88 22.14 -36.16 -5.89
C GLU A 88 22.91 -35.52 -4.73
N VAL A 89 24.15 -35.94 -4.48
CA VAL A 89 25.01 -35.41 -3.42
C VAL A 89 25.91 -34.30 -3.95
N LEU A 90 25.73 -33.09 -3.42
CA LEU A 90 26.64 -31.97 -3.65
C LEU A 90 27.82 -32.06 -2.70
N THR A 91 29.05 -32.07 -3.23
CA THR A 91 30.28 -32.18 -2.45
C THR A 91 31.10 -30.91 -2.52
N PHE A 92 31.56 -30.45 -1.36
CA PHE A 92 32.36 -29.24 -1.19
C PHE A 92 33.65 -29.57 -0.42
N GLU A 93 34.78 -29.02 -0.86
CA GLU A 93 36.04 -29.07 -0.13
C GLU A 93 36.41 -27.68 0.39
N THR A 94 36.86 -27.61 1.64
CA THR A 94 37.34 -26.38 2.27
C THR A 94 38.50 -26.67 3.23
N ASP A 95 39.35 -25.70 3.47
CA ASP A 95 40.30 -25.71 4.57
C ASP A 95 39.87 -24.81 5.74
N ASN A 96 38.75 -24.09 5.66
CA ASN A 96 38.34 -23.10 6.66
C ASN A 96 36.96 -23.41 7.26
N SER A 97 36.74 -22.87 8.47
CA SER A 97 35.45 -22.80 9.16
C SER A 97 35.32 -21.38 9.76
N PRO A 98 34.17 -20.70 9.62
CA PRO A 98 32.98 -21.14 8.88
C PRO A 98 33.21 -21.28 7.37
N TYR A 99 32.37 -22.07 6.69
CA TYR A 99 32.36 -22.24 5.23
C TYR A 99 30.93 -22.15 4.69
N THR A 100 30.73 -21.34 3.65
CA THR A 100 29.42 -21.17 3.01
C THR A 100 29.27 -22.15 1.85
N ILE A 101 28.36 -23.10 1.96
CA ILE A 101 27.90 -23.91 0.83
C ILE A 101 26.92 -23.08 -0.01
N THR A 102 27.07 -23.11 -1.34
CA THR A 102 26.27 -22.33 -2.28
C THR A 102 25.58 -23.25 -3.29
N GLY A 103 24.61 -22.70 -4.05
CA GLY A 103 23.89 -23.47 -5.07
C GLY A 103 22.80 -24.38 -4.50
N LEU A 104 22.33 -24.10 -3.28
CA LEU A 104 21.14 -24.74 -2.72
C LEU A 104 19.88 -24.14 -3.34
N ILE A 105 18.80 -24.91 -3.25
CA ILE A 105 17.47 -24.54 -3.71
C ILE A 105 16.71 -23.96 -2.51
N GLY A 106 15.99 -22.85 -2.71
CA GLY A 106 15.12 -22.26 -1.69
C GLY A 106 13.99 -23.16 -1.21
N ASP A 107 13.52 -22.89 0.00
CA ASP A 107 12.42 -23.61 0.68
C ASP A 107 12.57 -25.15 0.69
N THR A 108 13.81 -25.64 0.65
CA THR A 108 14.13 -27.06 0.44
C THR A 108 14.82 -27.62 1.68
N GLU A 109 14.42 -28.83 2.06
CA GLU A 109 15.03 -29.55 3.19
C GLU A 109 16.25 -30.35 2.72
N TYR A 110 17.34 -30.22 3.47
CA TYR A 110 18.63 -30.82 3.18
C TYR A 110 19.15 -31.62 4.37
N SER A 111 19.72 -32.78 4.06
CA SER A 111 20.65 -33.49 4.94
C SER A 111 22.08 -33.04 4.65
N LEU A 112 22.94 -33.03 5.67
CA LEU A 112 24.36 -32.69 5.53
C LEU A 112 25.23 -33.61 6.37
N ARG A 113 26.39 -33.99 5.83
CA ARG A 113 27.46 -34.67 6.56
C ARG A 113 28.82 -34.06 6.24
N MET A 114 29.78 -34.19 7.15
CA MET A 114 31.15 -33.75 6.91
C MET A 114 32.20 -34.71 7.47
N ARG A 115 33.42 -34.67 6.91
CA ARG A 115 34.60 -35.37 7.43
C ARG A 115 35.88 -34.56 7.23
N ALA A 116 36.88 -34.83 8.05
CA ALA A 116 38.23 -34.29 7.92
C ALA A 116 39.11 -35.20 7.06
N LEU A 117 39.96 -34.60 6.22
CA LEU A 117 40.87 -35.26 5.29
C LEU A 117 42.34 -34.90 5.63
N SER A 118 43.25 -35.82 5.36
CA SER A 118 44.69 -35.64 5.55
C SER A 118 45.47 -36.47 4.54
N SER A 119 46.62 -35.98 4.09
CA SER A 119 47.58 -36.75 3.30
C SER A 119 48.37 -37.77 4.13
N GLN A 120 48.39 -37.63 5.46
CA GLN A 120 49.22 -38.43 6.37
C GLN A 120 48.41 -39.41 7.23
N LYS A 121 47.10 -39.21 7.35
CA LYS A 121 46.20 -40.02 8.20
C LYS A 121 44.95 -40.45 7.44
N THR A 122 44.30 -41.49 7.93
CA THR A 122 42.98 -41.87 7.41
C THR A 122 41.94 -40.77 7.69
N ALA A 123 41.00 -40.54 6.78
CA ALA A 123 39.92 -39.54 6.95
C ALA A 123 39.08 -39.81 8.20
N SER A 124 38.53 -38.76 8.84
CA SER A 124 37.68 -38.93 10.02
C SER A 124 36.42 -39.75 9.73
N HIS A 125 35.72 -40.21 10.77
CA HIS A 125 34.35 -40.68 10.58
C HIS A 125 33.46 -39.53 10.11
N TRP A 126 32.42 -39.87 9.35
CA TRP A 126 31.37 -38.94 8.95
C TRP A 126 30.62 -38.42 10.17
N VAL A 127 30.44 -37.11 10.21
CA VAL A 127 29.59 -36.43 11.18
C VAL A 127 28.38 -35.90 10.42
N HIS A 128 27.21 -36.44 10.72
CA HIS A 128 25.95 -35.96 10.18
C HIS A 128 25.46 -34.75 10.98
N TYR A 129 24.87 -33.78 10.28
CA TYR A 129 24.23 -32.64 10.91
C TYR A 129 23.09 -33.13 11.80
N ALA A 130 23.18 -32.80 13.08
CA ALA A 130 22.13 -33.02 14.04
C ALA A 130 22.09 -31.84 15.01
N SER A 131 20.94 -31.18 15.08
CA SER A 131 20.61 -30.27 16.18
C SER A 131 19.92 -31.04 17.30
N SER A 132 19.61 -30.38 18.41
CA SER A 132 18.84 -30.96 19.51
C SER A 132 17.45 -31.49 19.11
N THR A 133 16.95 -31.15 17.91
CA THR A 133 15.58 -31.45 17.48
C THR A 133 15.43 -31.96 16.04
N LYS A 134 16.48 -31.88 15.20
CA LYS A 134 16.40 -32.18 13.77
C LYS A 134 17.71 -32.76 13.23
N THR A 135 17.61 -33.66 12.26
CA THR A 135 18.73 -34.22 11.47
C THR A 135 18.87 -33.57 10.10
N THR A 136 18.03 -32.59 9.80
CA THR A 136 17.99 -31.83 8.54
C THR A 136 17.92 -30.34 8.83
N PHE A 137 18.38 -29.53 7.89
CA PHE A 137 18.15 -28.10 7.88
C PHE A 137 17.31 -27.73 6.66
N LYS A 138 16.57 -26.62 6.72
CA LYS A 138 15.73 -26.15 5.62
C LYS A 138 16.20 -24.77 5.19
N THR A 139 16.44 -24.58 3.89
CA THR A 139 16.69 -23.25 3.33
C THR A 139 15.47 -22.36 3.47
N LYS A 140 15.70 -21.05 3.54
CA LYS A 140 14.62 -20.07 3.58
C LYS A 140 13.94 -20.02 2.21
N ALA A 141 12.68 -19.60 2.18
CA ALA A 141 11.99 -19.39 0.91
C ALA A 141 12.66 -18.25 0.14
N GLU A 142 12.89 -18.47 -1.16
CA GLU A 142 13.40 -17.43 -2.05
C GLU A 142 12.31 -16.41 -2.39
N GLN A 143 12.74 -15.15 -2.52
CA GLN A 143 11.93 -14.07 -3.07
C GLN A 143 12.77 -13.30 -4.08
N ILE A 144 12.79 -13.78 -5.33
CA ILE A 144 13.50 -13.10 -6.41
C ILE A 144 12.66 -12.00 -7.09
N MET A 145 11.35 -11.96 -6.82
CA MET A 145 10.45 -10.98 -7.43
C MET A 145 10.51 -9.65 -6.70
N ASN A 146 10.52 -8.57 -7.48
CA ASN A 146 10.39 -7.22 -6.94
C ASN A 146 8.91 -6.91 -6.65
N ALA A 147 8.66 -6.01 -5.71
CA ALA A 147 7.32 -5.50 -5.47
C ALA A 147 6.76 -4.84 -6.75
N VAL A 148 5.48 -5.10 -7.03
CA VAL A 148 4.77 -4.51 -8.17
C VAL A 148 4.40 -3.07 -7.82
N THR A 149 4.84 -2.11 -8.63
CA THR A 149 4.54 -0.69 -8.43
C THR A 149 3.21 -0.30 -9.11
N ASN A 150 2.71 0.91 -8.86
CA ASN A 150 1.49 1.37 -9.53
C ASN A 150 1.69 1.62 -11.04
N ALA A 151 2.88 2.03 -11.51
CA ALA A 151 3.20 2.10 -12.93
C ALA A 151 3.17 0.74 -13.63
N ASP A 152 3.36 -0.34 -12.89
CA ASP A 152 3.38 -1.69 -13.45
C ASP A 152 1.98 -2.30 -13.63
N ARG A 153 0.91 -1.54 -13.31
CA ARG A 153 -0.46 -2.04 -13.23
C ARG A 153 -1.38 -1.26 -14.16
N GLY A 154 -2.08 -1.98 -15.04
CA GLY A 154 -3.14 -1.44 -15.90
C GLY A 154 -4.50 -2.06 -15.58
N GLU A 155 -5.52 -1.70 -16.35
CA GLU A 155 -6.87 -2.24 -16.14
C GLU A 155 -6.94 -3.76 -16.41
N ASP A 156 -6.16 -4.25 -17.37
CA ASP A 156 -6.17 -5.65 -17.81
C ASP A 156 -4.78 -6.29 -17.80
N PHE A 157 -3.78 -5.63 -17.22
CA PHE A 157 -2.42 -6.13 -17.17
C PHE A 157 -1.71 -5.83 -15.85
N ILE A 158 -0.75 -6.71 -15.52
CA ILE A 158 0.24 -6.51 -14.45
C ILE A 158 1.61 -6.86 -15.01
N THR A 159 2.58 -5.96 -14.82
CA THR A 159 3.98 -6.21 -15.15
C THR A 159 4.73 -6.62 -13.90
N VAL A 160 5.39 -7.77 -13.94
CA VAL A 160 6.23 -8.27 -12.85
C VAL A 160 7.69 -8.21 -13.26
N SER A 161 8.58 -8.05 -12.28
CA SER A 161 10.02 -8.11 -12.48
C SER A 161 10.71 -8.92 -11.38
N TRP A 162 11.89 -9.44 -11.69
CA TRP A 162 12.69 -10.27 -10.80
C TRP A 162 14.19 -10.07 -11.06
N ASP A 163 15.04 -10.64 -10.19
CA ASP A 163 16.48 -10.70 -10.41
C ASP A 163 16.82 -11.54 -11.66
N ALA A 164 17.17 -10.86 -12.75
CA ALA A 164 17.51 -11.47 -14.03
C ALA A 164 18.74 -12.40 -13.98
N SER A 165 19.57 -12.33 -12.94
CA SER A 165 20.68 -13.27 -12.75
C SER A 165 20.23 -14.67 -12.32
N LYS A 166 18.98 -14.82 -11.87
CA LYS A 166 18.41 -16.08 -11.40
C LYS A 166 17.66 -16.78 -12.52
N ALA A 167 17.94 -18.08 -12.71
CA ALA A 167 17.25 -18.90 -13.70
C ALA A 167 15.76 -19.08 -13.34
N VAL A 168 14.89 -18.92 -14.34
CA VAL A 168 13.43 -19.04 -14.24
C VAL A 168 12.86 -19.69 -15.51
N THR A 169 11.65 -20.25 -15.40
CA THR A 169 11.00 -21.01 -16.48
C THR A 169 9.57 -20.55 -16.73
N LYS A 170 8.76 -20.39 -15.68
CA LYS A 170 7.34 -20.08 -15.79
C LYS A 170 6.84 -19.15 -14.68
N LEU A 171 5.73 -18.47 -14.97
CA LEU A 171 4.91 -17.77 -14.01
C LEU A 171 3.58 -18.51 -13.85
N THR A 172 3.01 -18.46 -12.65
CA THR A 172 1.59 -18.78 -12.42
C THR A 172 0.85 -17.54 -11.95
N VAL A 173 -0.39 -17.39 -12.38
CA VAL A 173 -1.25 -16.23 -12.09
C VAL A 173 -2.58 -16.74 -11.59
N SER A 174 -2.95 -16.33 -10.37
CA SER A 174 -4.18 -16.75 -9.71
C SER A 174 -4.93 -15.56 -9.11
N ASP A 175 -6.25 -15.50 -9.28
CA ASP A 175 -7.12 -14.56 -8.56
C ASP A 175 -7.78 -15.16 -7.31
N GLY A 176 -7.46 -16.42 -6.99
CA GLY A 176 -8.01 -17.16 -5.86
C GLY A 176 -9.43 -17.65 -6.07
N THR A 177 -9.97 -17.57 -7.29
CA THR A 177 -11.32 -18.03 -7.64
C THR A 177 -11.34 -19.37 -8.36
N GLU A 178 -10.19 -19.99 -8.56
CA GLU A 178 -10.07 -21.31 -9.19
C GLU A 178 -10.85 -22.37 -8.43
N GLU A 179 -11.55 -23.25 -9.16
CA GLU A 179 -12.24 -24.41 -8.56
C GLU A 179 -11.23 -25.40 -7.97
N GLU A 180 -11.66 -26.19 -6.99
CA GLU A 180 -10.80 -27.20 -6.35
C GLU A 180 -10.24 -28.19 -7.40
N GLY A 181 -8.92 -28.23 -7.54
CA GLY A 181 -8.22 -29.06 -8.53
C GLY A 181 -7.98 -28.39 -9.89
N GLN A 182 -8.38 -27.13 -10.07
CA GLN A 182 -8.00 -26.33 -11.23
C GLN A 182 -6.67 -25.62 -10.97
N GLU A 183 -5.72 -25.82 -11.87
CA GLU A 183 -4.42 -25.15 -11.80
C GLU A 183 -4.55 -23.66 -12.18
N PRO A 184 -3.80 -22.77 -11.50
CA PRO A 184 -3.65 -21.38 -11.90
C PRO A 184 -3.17 -21.23 -13.35
N ARG A 185 -3.45 -20.08 -13.96
CA ARG A 185 -2.96 -19.79 -15.32
C ARG A 185 -1.43 -19.83 -15.36
N ALA A 186 -0.87 -20.79 -16.09
CA ALA A 186 0.57 -20.90 -16.32
C ALA A 186 1.01 -20.11 -17.56
N ILE A 187 2.16 -19.45 -17.46
CA ILE A 187 2.79 -18.69 -18.54
C ILE A 187 4.25 -19.11 -18.63
N GLU A 188 4.61 -19.79 -19.72
CA GLU A 188 6.00 -20.11 -20.03
C GLU A 188 6.75 -18.85 -20.46
N LEU A 189 7.93 -18.63 -19.88
CA LEU A 189 8.76 -17.47 -20.18
C LEU A 189 9.65 -17.74 -21.39
N ASP A 190 9.64 -16.83 -22.35
CA ASP A 190 10.59 -16.82 -23.45
C ASP A 190 11.97 -16.28 -23.02
N ASP A 191 12.95 -16.38 -23.92
CA ASP A 191 14.32 -15.98 -23.62
C ASP A 191 14.48 -14.45 -23.48
N GLU A 192 13.60 -13.67 -24.11
CA GLU A 192 13.59 -12.20 -23.97
C GLU A 192 13.15 -11.79 -22.56
N ALA A 193 12.06 -12.36 -22.07
CA ALA A 193 11.56 -12.13 -20.71
C ALA A 193 12.57 -12.59 -19.65
N LYS A 194 13.21 -13.75 -19.84
CA LYS A 194 14.28 -14.25 -18.95
C LYS A 194 15.46 -13.29 -18.89
N ALA A 195 15.93 -12.81 -20.05
CA ALA A 195 17.06 -11.89 -20.12
C ALA A 195 16.73 -10.50 -19.54
N ALA A 196 15.50 -10.02 -19.73
CA ALA A 196 15.04 -8.73 -19.21
C ALA A 196 14.72 -8.78 -17.71
N GLY A 197 14.46 -9.97 -17.15
CA GLY A 197 13.98 -10.12 -15.77
C GLY A 197 12.60 -9.50 -15.55
N ARG A 198 11.75 -9.48 -16.59
CA ARG A 198 10.47 -8.75 -16.59
C ARG A 198 9.47 -9.37 -17.55
N TYR A 199 8.19 -9.34 -17.19
CA TYR A 199 7.10 -9.84 -18.05
C TYR A 199 5.78 -9.11 -17.78
N THR A 200 5.05 -8.76 -18.84
CA THR A 200 3.71 -8.14 -18.75
C THR A 200 2.63 -9.18 -18.99
N ILE A 201 1.90 -9.50 -17.92
CA ILE A 201 0.76 -10.42 -17.92
C ILE A 201 -0.47 -9.63 -18.35
N THR A 202 -1.08 -10.01 -19.48
CA THR A 202 -2.28 -9.36 -20.04
C THR A 202 -3.53 -10.25 -19.95
N GLY A 203 -4.70 -9.68 -20.21
CA GLY A 203 -5.98 -10.39 -20.18
C GLY A 203 -6.48 -10.67 -18.77
N LEU A 204 -6.13 -9.81 -17.82
CA LEU A 204 -6.58 -9.86 -16.43
C LEU A 204 -7.90 -9.11 -16.27
N THR A 205 -8.67 -9.45 -15.24
CA THR A 205 -9.91 -8.77 -14.90
C THR A 205 -9.60 -7.48 -14.14
N PRO A 206 -10.19 -6.32 -14.48
CA PRO A 206 -10.01 -5.07 -13.74
C PRO A 206 -10.40 -5.16 -12.26
N SER A 207 -9.78 -4.32 -11.43
CA SER A 207 -10.01 -4.25 -9.98
C SER A 207 -9.93 -5.61 -9.25
N THR A 208 -9.12 -6.54 -9.73
CA THR A 208 -9.00 -7.90 -9.20
C THR A 208 -7.61 -8.13 -8.64
N ASN A 209 -7.53 -8.71 -7.44
CA ASN A 209 -6.25 -9.05 -6.79
C ASN A 209 -5.70 -10.37 -7.35
N TYR A 210 -4.46 -10.36 -7.81
CA TYR A 210 -3.77 -11.53 -8.32
C TYR A 210 -2.57 -11.89 -7.45
N THR A 211 -2.37 -13.18 -7.21
CA THR A 211 -1.12 -13.77 -6.75
C THR A 211 -0.34 -14.26 -7.96
N ILE A 212 0.84 -13.69 -8.19
CA ILE A 212 1.77 -14.11 -9.23
C ILE A 212 2.94 -14.84 -8.57
N THR A 213 3.27 -16.04 -9.05
CA THR A 213 4.37 -16.84 -8.51
C THR A 213 5.34 -17.21 -9.62
N ILE A 214 6.64 -17.07 -9.37
CA ILE A 214 7.70 -17.38 -10.33
C ILE A 214 8.41 -18.69 -9.97
N TYR A 215 8.72 -19.49 -10.98
CA TYR A 215 9.29 -20.83 -10.81
C TYR A 215 10.52 -21.07 -11.68
N TYR A 216 11.40 -21.93 -11.19
CA TYR A 216 12.37 -22.64 -12.00
C TYR A 216 12.00 -24.14 -11.99
N ASN A 217 11.59 -24.67 -13.14
CA ASN A 217 10.89 -25.94 -13.26
C ASN A 217 9.68 -25.97 -12.30
N ASP A 218 9.71 -26.81 -11.28
CA ASP A 218 8.63 -26.94 -10.29
C ASP A 218 8.96 -26.30 -8.94
N THR A 219 10.16 -25.74 -8.77
CA THR A 219 10.55 -25.04 -7.56
C THR A 219 10.08 -23.58 -7.60
N LYS A 220 9.31 -23.17 -6.59
CA LYS A 220 8.92 -21.77 -6.35
C LYS A 220 10.14 -20.93 -5.98
N ARG A 221 10.31 -19.79 -6.65
CA ARG A 221 11.45 -18.86 -6.47
C ARG A 221 11.04 -17.47 -5.97
N GLY A 222 9.75 -17.20 -5.91
CA GLY A 222 9.21 -15.94 -5.42
C GLY A 222 7.73 -15.81 -5.70
N SER A 223 7.07 -14.85 -5.04
CA SER A 223 5.65 -14.58 -5.25
C SER A 223 5.30 -13.16 -4.85
N VAL A 224 4.43 -12.51 -5.62
CA VAL A 224 3.94 -11.16 -5.37
C VAL A 224 2.43 -11.13 -5.49
N THR A 225 1.81 -10.25 -4.72
CA THR A 225 0.39 -9.93 -4.87
C THR A 225 0.22 -8.52 -5.39
N ALA A 226 -0.67 -8.35 -6.37
CA ALA A 226 -0.98 -7.06 -6.95
C ALA A 226 -2.38 -7.10 -7.56
N SER A 227 -3.12 -5.99 -7.44
CA SER A 227 -4.42 -5.90 -8.11
C SER A 227 -4.32 -5.22 -9.46
N THR A 228 -5.14 -5.56 -10.44
CA THR A 228 -5.30 -4.71 -11.63
C THR A 228 -5.92 -3.36 -11.25
N ALA A 229 -5.74 -2.36 -12.11
CA ALA A 229 -6.37 -1.07 -11.97
C ALA A 229 -7.88 -1.13 -12.22
N ALA A 230 -8.59 -0.08 -11.81
CA ALA A 230 -9.98 0.10 -12.22
C ALA A 230 -10.06 0.34 -13.73
N ALA A 231 -11.04 -0.27 -14.39
CA ALA A 231 -11.32 0.02 -15.78
C ALA A 231 -11.93 1.41 -15.93
N MET A 232 -11.69 2.04 -17.08
CA MET A 232 -12.40 3.26 -17.44
C MET A 232 -13.92 3.03 -17.37
N PRO A 233 -14.69 3.88 -16.65
CA PRO A 233 -16.14 3.77 -16.60
C PRO A 233 -16.76 3.73 -18.00
N ALA A 234 -17.82 2.93 -18.15
CA ALA A 234 -18.54 2.83 -19.41
C ALA A 234 -19.18 4.17 -19.79
N GLY A 235 -19.13 4.47 -21.08
CA GLY A 235 -19.83 5.56 -21.75
C GLY A 235 -20.15 5.12 -23.17
N ASP A 236 -20.82 5.98 -23.93
CA ASP A 236 -20.95 5.79 -25.38
C ASP A 236 -19.57 5.77 -26.05
N GLU A 237 -18.62 6.56 -25.54
CA GLU A 237 -17.23 6.58 -25.98
C GLU A 237 -16.24 6.68 -24.81
N LYS A 238 -15.09 6.03 -24.97
CA LYS A 238 -13.93 6.15 -24.08
C LYS A 238 -12.77 6.73 -24.90
N VAL A 239 -12.17 7.81 -24.40
CA VAL A 239 -11.08 8.49 -25.09
C VAL A 239 -9.94 8.68 -24.11
N GLU A 240 -8.79 8.09 -24.38
CA GLU A 240 -7.55 8.48 -23.71
C GLU A 240 -7.05 9.81 -24.30
N LEU A 241 -6.80 10.77 -23.42
CA LEU A 241 -6.36 12.09 -23.81
C LEU A 241 -4.90 12.02 -24.28
N ASP A 242 -4.62 12.66 -25.42
CA ASP A 242 -3.30 12.68 -26.03
C ASP A 242 -2.21 13.14 -25.01
N PRO A 243 -1.09 12.40 -24.87
CA PRO A 243 -0.01 12.74 -23.95
C PRO A 243 0.65 14.11 -24.19
N SER A 244 0.38 14.81 -25.30
CA SER A 244 0.83 16.17 -25.55
C SER A 244 -0.10 17.25 -24.96
N ILE A 245 -1.36 16.94 -24.65
CA ILE A 245 -2.33 17.93 -24.13
C ILE A 245 -2.01 18.28 -22.69
N THR A 246 -1.68 19.54 -22.40
CA THR A 246 -1.39 20.02 -21.02
C THR A 246 -2.43 21.00 -20.49
N THR A 247 -3.37 21.42 -21.33
CA THR A 247 -4.49 22.30 -20.98
C THR A 247 -5.78 21.67 -21.47
N ILE A 248 -6.76 21.53 -20.58
CA ILE A 248 -8.11 21.09 -20.94
C ILE A 248 -8.99 22.34 -20.97
N ASN A 249 -9.42 22.69 -22.17
CA ASN A 249 -10.26 23.85 -22.47
C ASN A 249 -11.56 23.41 -23.18
N ASN A 250 -12.41 24.37 -23.53
CA ASN A 250 -13.68 24.10 -24.20
C ASN A 250 -13.51 23.39 -25.54
N ASP A 251 -12.48 23.72 -26.33
CA ASP A 251 -12.26 23.12 -27.65
C ASP A 251 -11.88 21.65 -27.53
N VAL A 252 -11.03 21.30 -26.56
CA VAL A 252 -10.66 19.90 -26.28
C VAL A 252 -11.91 19.08 -25.95
N ILE A 253 -12.76 19.55 -25.03
CA ILE A 253 -13.97 18.83 -24.63
C ILE A 253 -14.98 18.79 -25.79
N ALA A 254 -15.17 19.91 -26.51
CA ALA A 254 -16.11 19.99 -27.62
C ALA A 254 -15.71 19.09 -28.80
N ASN A 255 -14.42 18.97 -29.11
CA ASN A 255 -13.92 18.07 -30.15
C ASN A 255 -14.17 16.60 -29.79
N ILE A 256 -13.92 16.22 -28.54
CA ILE A 256 -14.22 14.87 -28.04
C ILE A 256 -15.73 14.59 -28.11
N VAL A 257 -16.56 15.54 -27.68
CA VAL A 257 -18.03 15.41 -27.74
C VAL A 257 -18.52 15.28 -29.17
N THR A 258 -18.03 16.13 -30.08
CA THR A 258 -18.42 16.10 -31.50
C THR A 258 -18.05 14.77 -32.14
N ALA A 259 -16.82 14.28 -31.91
CA ALA A 259 -16.38 12.98 -32.42
C ALA A 259 -17.26 11.83 -31.89
N ALA A 260 -17.64 11.88 -30.61
CA ALA A 260 -18.54 10.88 -30.03
C ALA A 260 -19.96 10.95 -30.62
N GLN A 261 -20.50 12.15 -30.85
CA GLN A 261 -21.80 12.35 -31.49
C GLN A 261 -21.79 11.82 -32.93
N GLU A 262 -20.75 12.12 -33.70
CA GLU A 262 -20.58 11.63 -35.09
C GLU A 262 -20.48 10.10 -35.15
N LYS A 263 -19.70 9.49 -34.26
CA LYS A 263 -19.51 8.03 -34.21
C LYS A 263 -20.77 7.28 -33.77
N THR A 264 -21.52 7.84 -32.83
CA THR A 264 -22.69 7.17 -32.22
C THR A 264 -24.01 7.53 -32.89
N GLY A 265 -24.06 8.64 -33.64
CA GLY A 265 -25.28 9.22 -34.21
C GLY A 265 -26.23 9.84 -33.16
N LYS A 266 -25.79 9.98 -31.91
CA LYS A 266 -26.60 10.53 -30.80
C LYS A 266 -26.33 12.02 -30.62
N THR A 267 -27.36 12.77 -30.26
CA THR A 267 -27.21 14.17 -29.82
C THR A 267 -26.68 14.26 -28.39
N ASN A 268 -27.23 13.46 -27.48
CA ASN A 268 -26.75 13.36 -26.11
C ASN A 268 -25.81 12.17 -26.01
N VAL A 269 -24.60 12.39 -25.49
CA VAL A 269 -23.53 11.38 -25.47
C VAL A 269 -22.92 11.27 -24.08
N ALA A 270 -22.63 10.04 -23.67
CA ALA A 270 -21.89 9.69 -22.47
C ALA A 270 -20.42 9.44 -22.82
N ILE A 271 -19.48 10.16 -22.19
CA ILE A 271 -18.06 10.08 -22.52
C ILE A 271 -17.22 9.88 -21.27
N THR A 272 -16.21 9.01 -21.37
CA THR A 272 -15.16 8.88 -20.36
C THR A 272 -13.83 9.33 -20.96
N ILE A 273 -13.26 10.38 -20.38
CA ILE A 273 -11.96 10.97 -20.77
C ILE A 273 -10.88 10.41 -19.84
N GLY A 274 -10.01 9.57 -20.36
CA GLY A 274 -8.85 8.99 -19.68
C GLY A 274 -7.70 9.99 -19.62
N LEU A 275 -7.30 10.37 -18.41
CA LEU A 275 -6.23 11.33 -18.15
C LEU A 275 -4.95 10.57 -17.79
N GLN A 276 -3.86 10.86 -18.51
CA GLN A 276 -2.55 10.22 -18.30
C GLN A 276 -2.09 10.31 -16.84
N ALA A 277 -1.65 9.18 -16.27
CA ALA A 277 -1.20 9.07 -14.88
C ALA A 277 -0.09 10.08 -14.55
N GLY A 278 -0.14 10.64 -13.34
CA GLY A 278 0.83 11.60 -12.81
C GLY A 278 0.89 12.95 -13.54
N LYS A 279 0.15 13.12 -14.63
CA LYS A 279 0.21 14.33 -15.46
C LYS A 279 -0.59 15.48 -14.88
N GLU A 280 -0.07 16.69 -15.04
CA GLU A 280 -0.78 17.92 -14.68
C GLU A 280 -1.49 18.53 -15.90
N TYR A 281 -2.74 18.94 -15.68
CA TYR A 281 -3.58 19.62 -16.65
C TYR A 281 -4.02 20.97 -16.10
N THR A 282 -3.78 22.03 -16.86
CA THR A 282 -4.40 23.33 -16.55
C THR A 282 -5.85 23.33 -17.02
N MET A 283 -6.79 23.60 -16.12
CA MET A 283 -8.22 23.70 -16.44
C MET A 283 -8.58 25.17 -16.63
N VAL A 284 -8.64 25.59 -17.89
CA VAL A 284 -8.97 26.97 -18.28
C VAL A 284 -9.40 27.02 -19.74
N SER A 285 -10.35 27.89 -20.05
CA SER A 285 -10.73 28.24 -21.42
C SER A 285 -10.42 29.71 -21.69
N THR A 286 -10.67 30.15 -22.91
CA THR A 286 -10.48 31.56 -23.30
C THR A 286 -11.81 32.12 -23.78
N SER A 287 -12.21 33.29 -23.27
CA SER A 287 -13.36 34.03 -23.79
C SER A 287 -13.02 34.75 -25.09
N GLU A 288 -14.03 35.29 -25.78
CA GLU A 288 -13.85 36.02 -27.04
C GLU A 288 -12.88 37.21 -26.95
N ASP A 289 -12.77 37.82 -25.77
CA ASP A 289 -11.87 38.94 -25.49
C ASP A 289 -10.43 38.51 -25.11
N GLY A 290 -10.13 37.21 -25.16
CA GLY A 290 -8.80 36.66 -24.87
C GLY A 290 -8.50 36.47 -23.38
N THR A 291 -9.47 36.70 -22.48
CA THR A 291 -9.29 36.49 -21.05
C THR A 291 -9.58 35.05 -20.61
N ASP A 292 -9.07 34.65 -19.43
CA ASP A 292 -9.35 33.33 -18.88
C ASP A 292 -10.84 33.15 -18.58
N ALA A 293 -11.42 32.06 -19.06
CA ALA A 293 -12.81 31.69 -18.91
C ALA A 293 -12.99 30.29 -18.31
N ASN A 294 -14.20 30.01 -17.84
CA ASN A 294 -14.58 28.71 -17.29
C ASN A 294 -14.47 27.60 -18.35
N VAL A 295 -14.11 26.40 -17.89
CA VAL A 295 -14.21 25.17 -18.68
C VAL A 295 -15.67 24.72 -18.66
N LYS A 296 -16.29 24.56 -19.82
CA LYS A 296 -17.72 24.25 -19.96
C LYS A 296 -17.93 22.82 -20.45
N ILE A 297 -18.89 22.12 -19.85
CA ILE A 297 -19.41 20.87 -20.41
C ILE A 297 -20.43 21.19 -21.52
N PRO A 298 -20.26 20.67 -22.76
CA PRO A 298 -21.21 20.89 -23.84
C PRO A 298 -22.62 20.36 -23.52
N GLU A 299 -23.65 21.04 -24.03
CA GLU A 299 -25.06 20.64 -23.88
C GLU A 299 -25.26 19.17 -24.30
N GLY A 300 -25.99 18.39 -23.51
CA GLY A 300 -26.29 16.99 -23.81
C GLY A 300 -25.13 16.01 -23.58
N ALA A 301 -23.92 16.48 -23.25
CA ALA A 301 -22.79 15.62 -22.94
C ALA A 301 -22.78 15.22 -21.46
N SER A 302 -22.59 13.94 -21.15
CA SER A 302 -22.33 13.45 -19.79
C SER A 302 -20.90 12.98 -19.70
N VAL A 303 -20.09 13.59 -18.84
CA VAL A 303 -18.62 13.44 -18.89
C VAL A 303 -18.08 12.83 -17.60
N THR A 304 -17.22 11.82 -17.73
CA THR A 304 -16.36 11.33 -16.66
C THR A 304 -14.91 11.71 -16.96
N PHE A 305 -14.27 12.46 -16.07
CA PHE A 305 -12.81 12.64 -16.07
C PHE A 305 -12.20 11.53 -15.22
N PHE A 306 -11.50 10.59 -15.86
CA PHE A 306 -10.97 9.39 -15.23
C PHE A 306 -9.45 9.41 -15.26
N GLY A 307 -8.78 9.37 -14.11
CA GLY A 307 -7.34 9.21 -14.07
C GLY A 307 -6.92 7.77 -14.36
N LEU A 308 -6.10 7.59 -15.39
CA LEU A 308 -5.49 6.30 -15.69
C LEU A 308 -4.54 5.90 -14.55
N ALA A 309 -4.39 4.59 -14.33
CA ALA A 309 -3.49 4.07 -13.32
C ALA A 309 -2.02 4.31 -13.69
N GLY A 310 -1.19 4.51 -12.66
CA GLY A 310 0.24 4.73 -12.78
C GLY A 310 0.82 5.35 -11.51
N ASP A 311 2.00 5.96 -11.61
CA ASP A 311 2.77 6.45 -10.45
C ASP A 311 2.11 7.60 -9.66
N GLY A 312 1.02 8.18 -10.16
CA GLY A 312 0.26 9.17 -9.42
C GLY A 312 -1.09 9.48 -10.07
N LYS A 313 -1.98 10.09 -9.29
CA LYS A 313 -3.24 10.64 -9.83
C LYS A 313 -2.94 11.82 -10.74
N PRO A 314 -3.57 11.95 -11.90
CA PRO A 314 -3.48 13.17 -12.69
C PRO A 314 -3.97 14.37 -11.88
N VAL A 315 -3.36 15.53 -12.08
CA VAL A 315 -3.64 16.76 -11.35
C VAL A 315 -4.40 17.74 -12.25
N LEU A 316 -5.61 18.11 -11.85
CA LEU A 316 -6.41 19.15 -12.47
C LEU A 316 -6.19 20.47 -11.72
N ASN A 317 -5.39 21.36 -12.32
CA ASN A 317 -5.09 22.69 -11.80
C ASN A 317 -6.16 23.68 -12.28
N TRP A 318 -7.15 23.97 -11.43
CA TRP A 318 -8.29 24.82 -11.74
C TRP A 318 -7.94 26.30 -11.63
N LYS A 319 -7.67 26.91 -12.78
CA LYS A 319 -7.45 28.37 -12.91
C LYS A 319 -8.78 29.12 -13.04
N LYS A 320 -9.81 28.49 -13.61
CA LYS A 320 -11.21 28.96 -13.67
C LYS A 320 -12.17 27.84 -13.31
N CYS A 321 -13.44 28.15 -13.08
CA CYS A 321 -14.42 27.17 -12.62
C CYS A 321 -14.83 26.21 -13.75
N LEU A 322 -15.46 25.11 -13.37
CA LEU A 322 -16.30 24.29 -14.23
C LEU A 322 -17.69 24.94 -14.38
N ASP A 323 -18.11 25.19 -15.62
CA ASP A 323 -19.47 25.60 -15.99
C ASP A 323 -20.27 24.34 -16.35
N ILE A 324 -21.32 24.08 -15.56
CA ILE A 324 -22.21 22.92 -15.70
C ILE A 324 -23.55 23.29 -16.35
N ALA A 325 -23.64 24.46 -17.01
CA ALA A 325 -24.85 24.90 -17.68
C ALA A 325 -25.26 23.92 -18.79
N GLY A 326 -26.56 23.60 -18.80
CA GLY A 326 -27.16 22.65 -19.74
C GLY A 326 -27.75 21.41 -19.07
N SER A 327 -28.15 20.43 -19.88
CA SER A 327 -28.67 19.15 -19.40
C SER A 327 -27.63 18.02 -19.55
N HIS A 328 -27.32 17.36 -18.44
CA HIS A 328 -26.33 16.30 -18.35
C HIS A 328 -26.87 15.15 -17.48
N SER A 329 -26.74 13.89 -17.92
CA SER A 329 -27.08 12.76 -17.05
C SER A 329 -26.10 12.64 -15.89
N TYR A 330 -24.82 12.92 -16.13
CA TYR A 330 -23.81 12.98 -15.08
C TYR A 330 -22.61 13.86 -15.44
N ILE A 331 -21.92 14.33 -14.41
CA ILE A 331 -20.56 14.88 -14.46
C ILE A 331 -19.77 14.21 -13.34
N ARG A 332 -18.73 13.45 -13.69
CA ARG A 332 -17.98 12.62 -12.75
C ARG A 332 -16.49 12.90 -12.81
N PHE A 333 -15.83 12.81 -11.67
CA PHE A 333 -14.39 12.82 -11.53
C PHE A 333 -13.97 11.57 -10.76
N GLN A 334 -13.06 10.79 -11.32
CA GLN A 334 -12.60 9.56 -10.69
C GLN A 334 -11.08 9.43 -10.76
N ASN A 335 -10.44 9.11 -9.63
CA ASN A 335 -8.99 8.91 -9.54
C ASN A 335 -8.18 10.16 -9.98
N VAL A 336 -8.59 11.36 -9.57
CA VAL A 336 -7.89 12.62 -9.92
C VAL A 336 -7.60 13.47 -8.69
N SER A 337 -6.53 14.26 -8.76
CA SER A 337 -6.24 15.33 -7.81
C SER A 337 -6.76 16.65 -8.34
N MET A 338 -7.46 17.44 -7.53
CA MET A 338 -7.97 18.76 -7.91
C MET A 338 -7.33 19.84 -7.04
N LYS A 339 -6.76 20.85 -7.68
CA LYS A 339 -6.11 21.97 -7.01
C LYS A 339 -6.73 23.28 -7.46
N ASP A 340 -6.94 24.18 -6.51
CA ASP A 340 -7.25 25.56 -6.83
C ASP A 340 -5.96 26.30 -7.19
N THR A 341 -5.90 26.80 -8.42
CA THR A 341 -4.79 27.64 -8.91
C THR A 341 -5.28 29.01 -9.37
N GLY A 342 -6.47 29.42 -8.90
CA GLY A 342 -7.08 30.72 -9.21
C GLY A 342 -8.60 30.68 -9.41
N CYS A 343 -9.22 29.50 -9.38
CA CYS A 343 -10.67 29.36 -9.56
C CYS A 343 -11.47 29.79 -8.33
N GLN A 344 -10.93 29.64 -7.11
CA GLN A 344 -11.59 29.79 -5.81
C GLN A 344 -12.73 28.79 -5.56
N TYR A 345 -13.51 28.48 -6.59
CA TYR A 345 -14.61 27.55 -6.61
C TYR A 345 -14.37 26.53 -7.72
N LEU A 346 -14.59 25.25 -7.44
CA LEU A 346 -14.64 24.27 -8.52
C LEU A 346 -15.88 24.52 -9.40
N ILE A 347 -17.06 24.63 -8.80
CA ILE A 347 -18.31 24.98 -9.50
C ILE A 347 -18.92 26.24 -8.89
N ASN A 348 -19.27 27.22 -9.73
CA ASN A 348 -19.88 28.50 -9.34
C ASN A 348 -21.01 28.90 -10.30
N GLN A 349 -22.09 28.12 -10.29
CA GLN A 349 -23.11 28.12 -11.33
C GLN A 349 -24.10 29.30 -11.21
N ASP A 350 -24.31 30.04 -12.30
CA ASP A 350 -25.30 31.13 -12.42
C ASP A 350 -26.30 31.01 -13.57
N LYS A 351 -26.16 30.00 -14.41
CA LYS A 351 -27.09 29.68 -15.50
C LYS A 351 -27.86 28.40 -15.21
N ASP A 352 -28.95 28.21 -15.93
CA ASP A 352 -29.77 27.01 -15.84
C ASP A 352 -28.93 25.74 -16.09
N ALA A 353 -29.14 24.74 -15.24
CA ALA A 353 -28.43 23.48 -15.28
C ALA A 353 -29.32 22.35 -14.75
N ALA A 354 -29.26 21.20 -15.39
CA ALA A 354 -29.92 19.98 -14.95
C ALA A 354 -28.92 18.83 -15.03
N VAL A 355 -28.46 18.35 -13.88
CA VAL A 355 -27.47 17.28 -13.77
C VAL A 355 -28.07 16.11 -13.00
N GLY A 356 -28.12 14.92 -13.58
CA GLY A 356 -28.56 13.73 -12.82
C GLY A 356 -27.61 13.46 -11.65
N GLU A 357 -26.34 13.21 -11.94
CA GLU A 357 -25.31 12.92 -10.93
C GLU A 357 -24.10 13.83 -11.05
N LEU A 358 -23.70 14.48 -9.96
CA LEU A 358 -22.38 15.08 -9.80
C LEU A 358 -21.57 14.25 -8.82
N SER A 359 -20.51 13.59 -9.26
CA SER A 359 -19.74 12.71 -8.36
C SER A 359 -18.23 12.88 -8.43
N PHE A 360 -17.62 12.65 -7.26
CA PHE A 360 -16.19 12.62 -7.04
C PHE A 360 -15.86 11.30 -6.35
N THR A 361 -15.07 10.45 -7.00
CA THR A 361 -14.73 9.12 -6.49
C THR A 361 -13.21 8.92 -6.49
N ASP A 362 -12.64 8.56 -5.35
CA ASP A 362 -11.19 8.41 -5.23
C ASP A 362 -10.44 9.68 -5.67
N CYS A 363 -10.92 10.85 -5.23
CA CYS A 363 -10.35 12.14 -5.58
C CYS A 363 -9.66 12.81 -4.39
N THR A 364 -8.63 13.61 -4.65
CA THR A 364 -8.07 14.54 -3.66
C THR A 364 -8.41 15.98 -4.03
N PHE A 365 -8.62 16.82 -3.01
CA PHE A 365 -8.84 18.25 -3.17
C PHE A 365 -7.89 18.98 -2.23
N SER A 366 -7.24 20.03 -2.71
CA SER A 366 -6.37 20.84 -1.87
C SER A 366 -6.50 22.32 -2.17
N GLY A 367 -6.67 23.12 -1.11
CA GLY A 367 -6.40 24.56 -1.14
C GLY A 367 -7.47 25.41 -1.81
N PHE A 368 -8.69 24.90 -1.99
CA PHE A 368 -9.79 25.72 -2.52
C PHE A 368 -10.15 26.83 -1.54
N GLU A 369 -10.03 28.08 -1.98
CA GLU A 369 -10.32 29.25 -1.12
C GLU A 369 -11.80 29.34 -0.73
N SER A 370 -12.71 28.78 -1.55
CA SER A 370 -14.16 28.79 -1.36
C SER A 370 -14.80 27.39 -1.52
N SER A 371 -15.65 27.19 -2.53
CA SER A 371 -16.58 26.06 -2.59
C SER A 371 -16.15 24.99 -3.59
N VAL A 372 -16.41 23.73 -3.25
CA VAL A 372 -16.44 22.66 -4.27
C VAL A 372 -17.67 22.85 -5.15
N PHE A 373 -18.82 23.15 -4.53
CA PHE A 373 -20.07 23.36 -5.25
C PHE A 373 -20.78 24.60 -4.73
N ARG A 374 -21.04 25.55 -5.65
CA ARG A 374 -21.86 26.73 -5.37
C ARG A 374 -22.88 26.97 -6.47
N THR A 375 -24.12 27.26 -6.07
CA THR A 375 -25.12 27.92 -6.93
C THR A 375 -25.30 29.38 -6.52
N LYS A 376 -25.34 30.30 -7.48
CA LYS A 376 -25.56 31.74 -7.24
C LYS A 376 -26.68 32.36 -8.08
N GLY A 377 -27.15 31.68 -9.12
CA GLY A 377 -28.22 32.12 -10.02
C GLY A 377 -28.72 30.96 -10.91
N GLY A 378 -29.65 31.24 -11.82
CA GLY A 378 -30.26 30.24 -12.71
C GLY A 378 -31.21 29.27 -12.01
N VAL A 379 -31.90 28.44 -12.79
CA VAL A 379 -32.65 27.27 -12.31
C VAL A 379 -31.71 26.06 -12.37
N VAL A 380 -31.13 25.71 -11.22
CA VAL A 380 -30.17 24.61 -11.11
C VAL A 380 -30.83 23.41 -10.44
N SER A 381 -30.80 22.26 -11.10
CA SER A 381 -31.24 20.98 -10.55
C SER A 381 -30.10 19.97 -10.58
N VAL A 382 -29.86 19.31 -9.45
CA VAL A 382 -28.95 18.17 -9.35
C VAL A 382 -29.63 17.04 -8.59
N ASP A 383 -29.86 15.89 -9.21
CA ASP A 383 -30.58 14.80 -8.51
C ASP A 383 -29.72 14.27 -7.35
N LYS A 384 -28.42 14.08 -7.57
CA LYS A 384 -27.50 13.59 -6.54
C LYS A 384 -26.10 14.17 -6.65
N ILE A 385 -25.56 14.64 -5.53
CA ILE A 385 -24.14 14.97 -5.36
C ILE A 385 -23.50 13.88 -4.50
N THR A 386 -22.40 13.26 -4.96
CA THR A 386 -21.68 12.21 -4.23
C THR A 386 -20.19 12.55 -4.09
N VAL A 387 -19.66 12.42 -2.87
CA VAL A 387 -18.22 12.43 -2.57
C VAL A 387 -17.90 11.08 -1.95
N ASP A 388 -17.10 10.26 -2.62
CA ASP A 388 -16.79 8.89 -2.22
C ASP A 388 -15.28 8.63 -2.26
N ASN A 389 -14.71 8.05 -1.20
CA ASN A 389 -13.29 7.76 -1.10
C ASN A 389 -12.40 8.99 -1.38
N CYS A 390 -12.81 10.17 -0.91
CA CYS A 390 -12.08 11.41 -1.16
C CYS A 390 -11.29 11.90 0.05
N VAL A 391 -10.24 12.67 -0.23
CA VAL A 391 -9.53 13.48 0.78
C VAL A 391 -9.63 14.95 0.40
N MET A 392 -10.28 15.75 1.23
CA MET A 392 -10.45 17.18 1.02
C MET A 392 -9.71 17.94 2.12
N THR A 393 -8.61 18.60 1.76
CA THR A 393 -7.75 19.32 2.70
C THR A 393 -7.73 20.82 2.42
N ASN A 394 -7.80 21.63 3.47
CA ASN A 394 -7.73 23.11 3.40
C ASN A 394 -8.81 23.69 2.48
N MET A 395 -10.06 23.33 2.74
CA MET A 395 -11.21 23.80 1.95
C MET A 395 -11.82 25.05 2.56
N SER A 396 -12.29 25.99 1.73
CA SER A 396 -12.98 27.20 2.18
C SER A 396 -12.16 28.05 3.16
N THR A 397 -10.83 28.08 3.01
CA THR A 397 -9.89 28.73 3.94
C THR A 397 -9.62 30.21 3.63
N GLY A 398 -10.01 30.69 2.44
CA GLY A 398 -9.74 32.07 1.97
C GLY A 398 -10.70 33.13 2.52
N GLY A 399 -11.50 32.82 3.54
CA GLY A 399 -12.56 33.72 4.05
C GLY A 399 -13.76 33.87 3.11
N GLY A 400 -13.85 33.01 2.09
CA GLY A 400 -14.90 33.03 1.06
C GLY A 400 -16.18 32.30 1.48
N TYR A 401 -16.57 31.28 0.70
CA TYR A 401 -17.86 30.60 0.82
C TYR A 401 -17.74 29.17 1.38
N PRO A 402 -18.85 28.56 1.84
CA PRO A 402 -18.90 27.18 2.34
C PRO A 402 -18.35 26.14 1.35
N VAL A 403 -18.00 24.95 1.83
CA VAL A 403 -17.55 23.84 0.96
C VAL A 403 -18.66 23.46 -0.03
N PHE A 404 -19.88 23.27 0.49
CA PHE A 404 -21.09 23.07 -0.29
C PHE A 404 -22.08 24.21 -0.02
N TYR A 405 -22.31 25.05 -1.03
CA TYR A 405 -23.17 26.22 -0.90
C TYR A 405 -24.32 26.23 -1.92
N ILE A 406 -25.52 25.94 -1.43
CA ILE A 406 -26.75 26.13 -2.20
C ILE A 406 -27.20 27.58 -2.02
N GLY A 407 -26.71 28.47 -2.88
CA GLY A 407 -26.81 29.93 -2.68
C GLY A 407 -28.00 30.60 -3.37
N SER A 408 -28.81 29.86 -4.11
CA SER A 408 -30.04 30.33 -4.77
C SER A 408 -31.28 29.53 -4.33
N THR A 409 -32.41 30.21 -4.14
CA THR A 409 -33.71 29.60 -3.80
C THR A 409 -34.34 28.81 -4.95
N THR A 410 -33.84 29.00 -6.19
CA THR A 410 -34.24 28.26 -7.39
C THR A 410 -33.46 26.98 -7.59
N THR A 411 -32.56 26.63 -6.65
CA THR A 411 -31.79 25.38 -6.73
C THR A 411 -32.63 24.23 -6.18
N THR A 412 -32.63 23.10 -6.88
CA THR A 412 -33.18 21.83 -6.39
C THR A 412 -32.05 20.81 -6.31
N ILE A 413 -31.72 20.33 -5.10
CA ILE A 413 -30.80 19.21 -4.93
C ILE A 413 -31.60 18.05 -4.36
N GLY A 414 -31.57 16.90 -5.04
CA GLY A 414 -32.25 15.71 -4.58
C GLY A 414 -31.57 15.14 -3.33
N GLN A 415 -30.26 14.89 -3.38
CA GLN A 415 -29.50 14.33 -2.25
C GLN A 415 -28.03 14.79 -2.26
N LEU A 416 -27.44 14.93 -1.07
CA LEU A 416 -25.99 15.07 -0.89
C LEU A 416 -25.46 13.89 -0.06
N GLU A 417 -24.57 13.09 -0.66
CA GLU A 417 -23.92 11.96 0.01
C GLU A 417 -22.40 12.18 0.12
N LEU A 418 -21.89 12.08 1.34
CA LEU A 418 -20.46 12.10 1.64
C LEU A 418 -20.13 10.76 2.28
N LYS A 419 -19.23 9.99 1.67
CA LYS A 419 -18.91 8.65 2.18
C LYS A 419 -17.46 8.24 2.00
N ASN A 420 -16.97 7.36 2.87
CA ASN A 420 -15.60 6.83 2.84
C ASN A 420 -14.53 7.94 2.73
N SER A 421 -14.79 9.12 3.29
CA SER A 421 -14.05 10.34 2.92
C SER A 421 -13.51 11.09 4.14
N THR A 422 -12.39 11.76 3.95
CA THR A 422 -11.73 12.60 4.94
C THR A 422 -11.86 14.07 4.57
N PHE A 423 -12.38 14.86 5.51
CA PHE A 423 -12.50 16.32 5.40
C PHE A 423 -11.63 16.94 6.47
N ASP A 424 -10.57 17.59 6.04
CA ASP A 424 -9.54 18.11 6.92
C ASP A 424 -9.38 19.61 6.69
N THR A 425 -9.63 20.38 7.73
CA THR A 425 -9.47 21.83 7.76
C THR A 425 -10.44 22.55 6.83
N THR A 426 -11.57 23.02 7.39
CA THR A 426 -12.55 23.86 6.69
C THR A 426 -12.93 25.13 7.46
N SER A 427 -12.42 26.32 7.10
CA SER A 427 -12.58 27.54 7.95
C SER A 427 -13.92 28.25 7.82
N HIS A 428 -14.79 27.81 6.92
CA HIS A 428 -16.15 28.33 6.74
C HIS A 428 -17.19 27.31 7.21
N ASN A 429 -18.49 27.58 6.95
CA ASN A 429 -19.51 26.55 7.04
C ASN A 429 -19.12 25.37 6.15
N PHE A 430 -19.36 24.15 6.60
CA PHE A 430 -19.15 22.99 5.75
C PHE A 430 -20.28 22.87 4.71
N ILE A 431 -21.54 22.92 5.17
CA ILE A 431 -22.74 23.00 4.30
C ILE A 431 -23.55 24.27 4.62
N GLN A 432 -23.99 25.00 3.60
CA GLN A 432 -24.97 26.08 3.76
C GLN A 432 -26.02 26.06 2.66
N LEU A 433 -27.28 26.29 3.04
CA LEU A 433 -28.43 26.17 2.15
C LEU A 433 -29.31 27.42 2.14
N LYS A 434 -29.75 27.82 0.95
CA LYS A 434 -30.91 28.71 0.71
C LYS A 434 -32.11 28.00 0.09
N ALA A 435 -31.93 26.75 -0.33
CA ALA A 435 -32.99 25.84 -0.76
C ALA A 435 -32.77 24.48 -0.07
N ALA A 436 -33.86 23.82 0.34
CA ALA A 436 -33.79 22.54 1.03
C ALA A 436 -33.25 21.44 0.11
N ILE A 437 -32.52 20.48 0.68
CA ILE A 437 -32.16 19.23 -0.02
C ILE A 437 -33.24 18.21 0.32
N SER A 438 -34.07 17.83 -0.65
CA SER A 438 -35.32 17.08 -0.39
C SER A 438 -35.10 15.68 0.16
N GLY A 439 -34.08 14.98 -0.32
CA GLY A 439 -33.62 13.67 0.16
C GLY A 439 -32.66 13.77 1.36
N GLY A 440 -32.30 14.98 1.78
CA GLY A 440 -31.40 15.22 2.91
C GLY A 440 -29.91 15.08 2.58
N VAL A 441 -29.12 15.16 3.64
CA VAL A 441 -27.67 14.99 3.65
C VAL A 441 -27.34 13.68 4.38
N THR A 442 -26.56 12.81 3.73
CA THR A 442 -26.03 11.59 4.34
C THR A 442 -24.51 11.67 4.41
N ILE A 443 -23.96 11.42 5.60
CA ILE A 443 -22.52 11.35 5.87
C ILE A 443 -22.24 9.97 6.45
N SER A 444 -21.49 9.13 5.76
CA SER A 444 -21.23 7.74 6.20
C SER A 444 -19.77 7.36 6.08
N ASP A 445 -19.17 6.75 7.10
CA ASP A 445 -17.77 6.30 6.99
C ASP A 445 -16.82 7.48 6.69
N CYS A 446 -17.01 8.61 7.38
CA CYS A 446 -16.23 9.82 7.14
C CYS A 446 -15.41 10.25 8.36
N THR A 447 -14.25 10.86 8.12
CA THR A 447 -13.43 11.50 9.16
C THR A 447 -13.40 13.00 8.94
N PHE A 448 -13.80 13.76 9.96
CA PHE A 448 -13.72 15.22 9.97
C PHE A 448 -12.70 15.67 10.99
N TYR A 449 -11.73 16.49 10.60
CA TYR A 449 -10.77 17.09 11.52
C TYR A 449 -10.58 18.58 11.25
N ASN A 450 -10.40 19.35 12.33
CA ASN A 450 -10.16 20.80 12.29
C ASN A 450 -11.21 21.58 11.49
N ASN A 451 -12.50 21.25 11.64
CA ASN A 451 -13.56 21.80 10.80
C ASN A 451 -14.45 22.83 11.52
N VAL A 452 -14.78 23.89 10.76
CA VAL A 452 -15.65 25.02 11.12
C VAL A 452 -15.03 25.94 12.17
N ALA A 453 -14.84 27.21 11.80
CA ALA A 453 -14.27 28.25 12.67
C ALA A 453 -15.27 29.34 13.03
N GLY A 454 -15.14 29.93 14.21
CA GLY A 454 -15.89 31.09 14.67
C GLY A 454 -17.39 30.88 14.56
N SER A 455 -18.14 31.88 14.08
CA SER A 455 -19.61 31.82 13.99
C SER A 455 -20.17 30.92 12.87
N LYS A 456 -19.36 30.06 12.27
CA LYS A 456 -19.72 29.19 11.15
C LYS A 456 -20.33 27.86 11.62
N TYR A 457 -20.97 27.15 10.71
CA TYR A 457 -21.77 25.96 10.99
C TYR A 457 -21.21 24.70 10.32
N PHE A 458 -21.28 23.56 11.01
CA PHE A 458 -21.16 22.26 10.34
C PHE A 458 -22.24 22.11 9.26
N MET A 459 -23.48 22.49 9.58
CA MET A 459 -24.52 22.62 8.57
C MET A 459 -25.48 23.77 8.92
N ASP A 460 -25.64 24.71 8.00
CA ASP A 460 -26.65 25.76 8.09
C ASP A 460 -27.69 25.63 6.98
N SER A 461 -28.83 25.03 7.29
CA SER A 461 -29.95 24.95 6.34
C SER A 461 -30.75 26.25 6.23
N ASN A 462 -30.37 27.32 6.93
CA ASN A 462 -31.15 28.55 7.05
C ASN A 462 -32.61 28.29 7.54
N LYS A 463 -32.75 27.34 8.49
CA LYS A 463 -34.04 26.87 9.06
C LYS A 463 -34.96 26.15 8.06
N LEU A 464 -34.47 25.77 6.90
CA LEU A 464 -35.18 24.92 5.96
C LEU A 464 -35.24 23.48 6.50
N SER A 465 -36.24 22.71 6.05
CA SER A 465 -36.35 21.31 6.44
C SER A 465 -35.42 20.48 5.55
N THR A 466 -34.27 20.11 6.10
CA THR A 466 -33.32 19.20 5.45
C THR A 466 -32.83 18.21 6.47
N ASN A 467 -33.06 16.93 6.22
CA ASN A 467 -32.64 15.86 7.11
C ASN A 467 -31.13 15.68 7.05
N LEU A 468 -30.52 15.34 8.18
CA LEU A 468 -29.11 14.99 8.30
C LEU A 468 -28.99 13.60 8.91
N THR A 469 -28.34 12.69 8.18
CA THR A 469 -28.03 11.33 8.66
C THR A 469 -26.52 11.17 8.71
N ILE A 470 -25.98 10.80 9.88
CA ILE A 470 -24.56 10.54 10.11
C ILE A 470 -24.38 9.08 10.57
N ILE A 471 -23.57 8.31 9.86
CA ILE A 471 -23.34 6.87 10.09
C ILE A 471 -21.84 6.61 10.16
N ARG A 472 -21.36 5.80 11.10
CA ARG A 472 -19.93 5.39 11.19
C ARG A 472 -18.95 6.53 10.92
N THR A 473 -19.18 7.71 11.48
CA THR A 473 -18.40 8.92 11.18
C THR A 473 -17.71 9.42 12.44
N VAL A 474 -16.50 9.97 12.28
CA VAL A 474 -15.74 10.61 13.35
C VAL A 474 -15.71 12.12 13.14
N LEU A 475 -16.24 12.88 14.09
CA LEU A 475 -16.01 14.33 14.22
C LEU A 475 -14.87 14.56 15.21
N GLY A 476 -13.65 14.70 14.70
CA GLY A 476 -12.42 14.78 15.48
C GLY A 476 -12.20 16.11 16.18
N MET A 477 -12.25 17.24 15.47
CA MET A 477 -11.93 18.53 16.06
C MET A 477 -12.65 19.66 15.34
N SER A 478 -13.12 20.66 16.10
CA SER A 478 -13.53 21.95 15.55
C SER A 478 -12.37 22.95 15.63
N MET A 479 -12.31 23.93 14.73
CA MET A 479 -11.19 24.88 14.74
C MET A 479 -11.13 25.72 16.02
N ASP A 480 -12.30 26.02 16.58
CA ASP A 480 -12.43 26.72 17.86
C ASP A 480 -13.78 26.42 18.51
N ALA A 481 -13.92 26.84 19.77
CA ALA A 481 -15.13 26.61 20.56
C ALA A 481 -16.31 27.52 20.17
N ALA A 482 -16.11 28.56 19.36
CA ALA A 482 -17.19 29.42 18.88
C ALA A 482 -17.93 28.84 17.67
N ALA A 483 -17.38 27.79 17.04
CA ALA A 483 -17.99 26.98 16.00
C ALA A 483 -19.43 26.59 16.34
N ARG A 484 -20.25 26.38 15.32
CA ARG A 484 -21.65 26.00 15.45
C ARG A 484 -21.91 24.64 14.81
N GLY A 485 -22.80 23.88 15.40
CA GLY A 485 -23.16 22.56 14.90
C GLY A 485 -24.12 22.67 13.72
N VAL A 486 -25.36 22.24 13.94
CA VAL A 486 -26.37 22.10 12.88
C VAL A 486 -27.56 23.00 13.17
N ARG A 487 -27.99 23.76 12.15
CA ARG A 487 -29.24 24.50 12.15
C ARG A 487 -30.16 23.95 11.07
N THR A 488 -31.16 23.17 11.45
CA THR A 488 -32.18 22.60 10.55
C THR A 488 -33.54 22.45 11.25
N THR A 489 -34.61 22.43 10.45
CA THR A 489 -35.95 21.99 10.90
C THR A 489 -36.27 20.55 10.48
N GLY A 490 -35.37 19.89 9.73
CA GLY A 490 -35.43 18.46 9.45
C GLY A 490 -34.94 17.60 10.62
N SER A 491 -35.00 16.28 10.46
CA SER A 491 -34.51 15.33 11.46
C SER A 491 -32.99 15.20 11.43
N ILE A 492 -32.38 15.00 12.60
CA ILE A 492 -30.98 14.60 12.74
C ILE A 492 -30.94 13.16 13.25
N VAL A 493 -30.25 12.28 12.53
CA VAL A 493 -30.08 10.86 12.88
C VAL A 493 -28.61 10.54 12.94
N ILE A 494 -28.16 9.96 14.05
CA ILE A 494 -26.76 9.59 14.30
C ILE A 494 -26.71 8.09 14.59
N ASN A 495 -25.86 7.36 13.88
CA ASN A 495 -25.67 5.92 14.08
C ASN A 495 -24.19 5.55 14.09
N GLU A 496 -23.77 4.70 15.03
CA GLU A 496 -22.41 4.13 15.10
C GLU A 496 -21.28 5.17 14.94
N SER A 497 -21.48 6.41 15.41
CA SER A 497 -20.58 7.53 15.14
C SER A 497 -19.95 8.08 16.42
N MET A 498 -18.81 8.74 16.30
CA MET A 498 -18.08 9.33 17.43
C MET A 498 -17.78 10.80 17.19
N ARG A 499 -17.99 11.62 18.22
CA ARG A 499 -17.54 13.01 18.25
C ARG A 499 -16.52 13.12 19.37
N ALA A 500 -15.31 13.57 19.05
CA ALA A 500 -14.27 13.73 20.05
C ALA A 500 -14.58 14.90 20.97
N LYS A 501 -13.92 14.92 22.12
CA LYS A 501 -13.99 15.97 23.15
C LYS A 501 -13.63 17.36 22.60
N ASP A 502 -12.70 17.41 21.64
CA ASP A 502 -12.19 18.66 21.07
C ASP A 502 -13.05 19.18 19.91
N CYS A 503 -14.07 18.43 19.49
CA CYS A 503 -15.06 18.91 18.53
C CYS A 503 -16.16 19.68 19.26
N VAL A 504 -15.96 20.98 19.48
CA VAL A 504 -16.84 21.82 20.30
C VAL A 504 -17.71 22.71 19.42
N TYR A 505 -19.02 22.70 19.68
CA TYR A 505 -19.97 23.63 19.06
C TYR A 505 -20.61 24.52 20.12
N GLY A 506 -20.16 25.76 20.24
CA GLY A 506 -20.64 26.71 21.25
C GLY A 506 -22.07 27.21 21.04
N SER A 507 -22.65 27.02 19.84
CA SER A 507 -24.05 27.33 19.56
C SER A 507 -24.62 26.41 18.48
N ASN A 508 -25.94 26.21 18.46
CA ASN A 508 -26.60 25.24 17.57
C ASN A 508 -25.90 23.86 17.64
N ASP A 509 -25.58 23.43 18.87
CA ASP A 509 -24.93 22.15 19.11
C ASP A 509 -25.78 20.99 18.56
N ILE A 510 -25.11 19.91 18.15
CA ILE A 510 -25.75 18.70 17.62
C ILE A 510 -26.08 17.82 18.82
N LYS A 511 -27.25 18.00 19.43
CA LYS A 511 -27.61 17.32 20.69
C LYS A 511 -27.67 15.80 20.55
N GLU A 512 -28.07 15.33 19.38
CA GLU A 512 -28.12 13.92 18.98
C GLU A 512 -26.71 13.32 18.84
N PHE A 513 -25.67 14.17 18.73
CA PHE A 513 -24.28 13.78 18.59
C PHE A 513 -23.41 14.45 19.66
N ALA A 514 -23.61 14.06 20.92
CA ALA A 514 -22.85 14.58 22.04
C ALA A 514 -21.35 14.27 21.92
N ALA A 515 -20.50 15.18 22.39
CA ALA A 515 -19.07 14.95 22.45
C ALA A 515 -18.73 13.84 23.48
N GLY A 516 -17.85 12.92 23.09
CA GLY A 516 -17.34 11.85 23.93
C GLY A 516 -16.21 12.30 24.86
N SER A 517 -15.56 11.33 25.51
CA SER A 517 -14.47 11.58 26.47
C SER A 517 -13.09 11.70 25.84
N LEU A 518 -12.87 11.06 24.68
CA LEU A 518 -11.57 11.01 24.01
C LEU A 518 -11.31 12.28 23.20
N THR A 519 -10.08 12.79 23.26
CA THR A 519 -9.58 13.85 22.38
C THR A 519 -9.29 13.31 20.98
N SER A 520 -9.11 14.20 20.01
CA SER A 520 -8.70 13.81 18.66
C SER A 520 -7.32 13.13 18.64
N ASP A 521 -6.37 13.58 19.46
CA ASP A 521 -5.04 12.97 19.62
C ASP A 521 -5.08 11.59 20.29
N GLU A 522 -6.12 11.28 21.06
CA GLU A 522 -6.35 9.94 21.62
C GLU A 522 -7.00 9.00 20.58
N ILE A 523 -7.73 9.54 19.61
CA ILE A 523 -8.39 8.77 18.54
C ILE A 523 -7.45 8.50 17.37
N PHE A 524 -6.60 9.46 16.99
CA PHE A 524 -5.77 9.42 15.79
C PHE A 524 -4.27 9.43 16.12
N THR A 525 -3.45 8.80 15.27
CA THR A 525 -1.97 8.75 15.38
C THR A 525 -1.34 10.12 15.47
N ASP A 526 -1.55 10.97 14.46
CA ASP A 526 -0.95 12.30 14.37
C ASP A 526 -1.83 13.21 13.48
N PRO A 527 -3.03 13.60 13.98
CA PRO A 527 -4.02 14.27 13.15
C PRO A 527 -3.60 15.68 12.73
N ALA A 528 -2.74 16.35 13.49
CA ALA A 528 -2.20 17.67 13.15
C ALA A 528 -1.32 17.64 11.88
N ASN A 529 -0.73 16.49 11.55
CA ASN A 529 0.05 16.26 10.33
C ASN A 529 -0.73 15.42 9.29
N HIS A 530 -2.06 15.50 9.31
CA HIS A 530 -2.95 14.81 8.36
C HIS A 530 -2.92 13.27 8.44
N ASN A 531 -2.37 12.71 9.52
CA ASN A 531 -2.34 11.26 9.75
C ASN A 531 -3.46 10.84 10.71
N PHE A 532 -4.60 10.46 10.11
CA PHE A 532 -5.79 10.05 10.85
C PHE A 532 -5.83 8.55 11.14
N THR A 533 -4.72 7.82 10.99
CA THR A 533 -4.65 6.39 11.35
C THR A 533 -5.21 6.18 12.74
N MET A 534 -6.20 5.31 12.87
CA MET A 534 -6.94 5.16 14.13
C MET A 534 -6.10 4.46 15.19
N LYS A 535 -6.10 5.00 16.42
CA LYS A 535 -5.55 4.35 17.62
C LYS A 535 -6.56 3.39 18.26
N ILE A 536 -7.84 3.68 18.10
CA ILE A 536 -8.95 2.86 18.59
C ILE A 536 -9.28 1.74 17.60
N ASP A 537 -9.88 0.66 18.09
CA ASP A 537 -10.20 -0.53 17.27
C ASP A 537 -11.65 -0.52 16.74
N ASN A 538 -12.33 0.63 16.83
CA ASN A 538 -13.66 0.83 16.27
C ASN A 538 -13.54 1.08 14.75
N ARG A 539 -14.22 0.28 13.94
CA ARG A 539 -14.35 0.49 12.48
C ARG A 539 -15.37 1.60 12.17
N ILE A 540 -15.01 2.83 12.53
CA ILE A 540 -15.79 4.05 12.30
C ILE A 540 -14.89 5.13 11.72
N GLY A 541 -15.44 6.06 10.95
CA GLY A 541 -14.67 7.04 10.20
C GLY A 541 -14.27 6.52 8.83
N ASP A 542 -13.45 7.28 8.13
CA ASP A 542 -12.96 6.93 6.80
C ASP A 542 -12.11 5.63 6.84
N PRO A 543 -12.52 4.57 6.11
CA PRO A 543 -11.85 3.26 6.13
C PRO A 543 -10.38 3.28 5.75
N ARG A 544 -9.91 4.30 5.02
CA ARG A 544 -8.50 4.48 4.67
C ARG A 544 -7.59 4.52 5.91
N TRP A 545 -8.13 4.89 7.05
CA TRP A 545 -7.37 5.09 8.28
C TRP A 545 -7.48 3.94 9.28
N TYR A 546 -8.17 2.86 8.93
CA TYR A 546 -8.19 1.67 9.78
C TYR A 546 -6.79 1.06 9.84
N LYS A 547 -6.44 0.48 10.99
CA LYS A 547 -5.18 -0.27 11.12
C LYS A 547 -5.22 -1.45 10.14
N ALA A 548 -4.09 -1.69 9.47
CA ALA A 548 -3.89 -2.94 8.74
C ALA A 548 -4.00 -4.12 9.72
N GLU A 549 -4.71 -5.17 9.31
CA GLU A 549 -4.82 -6.43 10.09
C GLU A 549 -3.49 -7.19 10.13
#